data_AF-A0A087MHR1-F1
#
_entry.id   AF-A0A087MHR1-F1
#
_cell.length_a   1.000
_cell.length_b   1.000
_cell.length_c   1.000
_cell.angle_alpha   90.00
_cell.angle_beta   90.00
_cell.angle_gamma   90.00
#
_symmetry.space_group_name_H-M   'P 1'
#
loop_
_entity.id
_entity.type
_entity.pdbx_description
1 polymer ?
#
loop_
_entity_poly.entity_id
_entity_poly.type
_entity_poly.pdbx_seq_one_letter_code
_entity_poly.pdbx_strand_id
1 'polypeptide(L)'
;MAASPDYEQAGELKFGQVGIANLRVRTLDPQRLAEEMADRVKRAPKLFARAAVVVDFGGLSQCPDAGQTRALLEALRGAGVLPVALAYGTSAIEALSEQVGLPLLAKFRAAYERDGELPAAPAPAPAAPAAPA
;
A
#
# COMPACT_ATOMS: atom_id res chain seq x y z
N MET A 1 22.77 23.88 -43.85
CA MET A 1 21.49 24.10 -43.16
C MET A 1 21.68 23.67 -41.71
N ALA A 2 21.64 24.60 -40.76
CA ALA A 2 21.73 24.28 -39.34
C ALA A 2 20.31 23.94 -38.86
N ALA A 3 20.12 22.72 -38.35
CA ALA A 3 18.88 22.33 -37.68
C ALA A 3 18.78 23.15 -36.39
N SER A 4 17.74 23.97 -36.28
CA SER A 4 17.43 24.65 -35.02
C SER A 4 16.90 23.59 -34.05
N PRO A 5 17.43 23.50 -32.81
CA PRO A 5 16.91 22.57 -31.83
C PRO A 5 15.46 22.94 -31.52
N ASP A 6 14.57 21.95 -31.67
CA ASP A 6 13.15 22.09 -31.34
C ASP A 6 13.04 22.08 -29.81
N TYR A 7 12.74 23.26 -29.24
CA TYR A 7 12.63 23.47 -27.79
C TYR A 7 11.22 23.17 -27.25
N GLU A 8 10.35 22.58 -28.08
CA GLU A 8 8.98 22.27 -27.65
C GLU A 8 8.99 21.16 -26.58
N GLN A 9 8.40 21.47 -25.43
CA GLN A 9 8.36 20.55 -24.30
C GLN A 9 7.44 19.37 -24.62
N ALA A 10 7.99 18.15 -24.66
CA ALA A 10 7.25 16.93 -24.99
C ALA A 10 6.17 16.52 -23.96
N GLY A 11 6.17 17.10 -22.75
CA GLY A 11 5.16 16.80 -21.74
C GLY A 11 5.35 17.53 -20.41
N GLU A 12 4.31 17.53 -19.58
CA GLU A 12 4.27 18.14 -18.25
C GLU A 12 4.16 17.05 -17.16
N LEU A 13 4.90 17.22 -16.05
CA LEU A 13 4.83 16.34 -14.89
C LEU A 13 4.17 17.07 -13.72
N LYS A 14 3.11 16.47 -13.16
CA LYS A 14 2.40 16.98 -11.98
C LYS A 14 2.22 15.87 -10.96
N PHE A 15 2.31 16.23 -9.69
CA PHE A 15 1.93 15.37 -8.58
C PHE A 15 0.49 15.67 -8.16
N GLY A 16 -0.24 14.63 -7.77
CA GLY A 16 -1.61 14.76 -7.30
C GLY A 16 -2.01 13.61 -6.39
N GLN A 17 -2.94 13.87 -5.48
CA GLN A 17 -3.54 12.83 -4.66
C GLN A 17 -4.56 12.05 -5.50
N VAL A 18 -4.42 10.73 -5.53
CA VAL A 18 -5.31 9.83 -6.26
C VAL A 18 -5.88 8.78 -5.32
N GLY A 19 -7.15 8.42 -5.52
CA GLY A 19 -7.78 7.30 -4.83
C GLY A 19 -7.31 5.98 -5.45
N ILE A 20 -6.68 5.12 -4.66
CA ILE A 20 -6.23 3.79 -5.09
C ILE A 20 -6.76 2.76 -4.09
N ALA A 21 -7.15 1.58 -4.55
CA ALA A 21 -7.57 0.50 -3.68
C ALA A 21 -6.38 -0.16 -2.99
N ASN A 22 -6.51 -0.53 -1.72
CA ASN A 22 -5.55 -1.35 -1.01
C ASN A 22 -6.12 -2.76 -0.82
N LEU A 23 -5.35 -3.77 -1.22
CA LEU A 23 -5.65 -5.17 -0.94
C LEU A 23 -4.64 -5.71 0.07
N ARG A 24 -5.03 -5.77 1.34
CA ARG A 24 -4.23 -6.42 2.38
C ARG A 24 -4.42 -7.93 2.39
N VAL A 25 -3.35 -8.65 2.06
CA VAL A 25 -3.30 -10.11 1.99
C VAL A 25 -3.10 -10.68 3.39
N ARG A 26 -4.08 -11.47 3.85
CA ARG A 26 -4.04 -12.17 5.16
C ARG A 26 -3.58 -13.62 5.04
N THR A 27 -3.83 -14.23 3.89
CA THR A 27 -3.40 -15.59 3.57
C THR A 27 -3.01 -15.60 2.10
N LEU A 28 -1.86 -16.19 1.80
CA LEU A 28 -1.35 -16.25 0.43
C LEU A 28 -2.01 -17.41 -0.32
N ASP A 29 -3.18 -17.12 -0.89
CA ASP A 29 -3.94 -18.04 -1.73
C ASP A 29 -4.38 -17.28 -3.01
N PRO A 30 -3.57 -17.33 -4.08
CA PRO A 30 -3.86 -16.61 -5.32
C PRO A 30 -5.22 -16.95 -5.94
N GLN A 31 -5.64 -18.22 -5.87
CA GLN A 31 -6.89 -18.68 -6.48
C GLN A 31 -8.08 -18.11 -5.73
N ARG A 32 -8.11 -18.29 -4.40
CA ARG A 32 -9.18 -17.75 -3.57
C ARG A 32 -9.26 -16.23 -3.66
N LEU A 33 -8.11 -15.54 -3.64
CA LEU A 33 -8.07 -14.08 -3.77
C LEU A 33 -8.63 -13.61 -5.12
N ALA A 34 -8.36 -14.33 -6.20
CA ALA A 34 -8.89 -14.03 -7.53
C ALA A 34 -10.41 -14.26 -7.61
N GLU A 35 -10.92 -15.36 -7.06
CA GLU A 35 -12.36 -15.65 -7.01
C GLU A 35 -13.12 -14.56 -6.23
N GLU A 36 -12.66 -14.25 -5.02
CA GLU A 36 -13.28 -13.21 -4.21
C GLU A 36 -13.20 -11.84 -4.91
N MET A 37 -12.13 -11.55 -5.64
CA MET A 37 -11.98 -10.31 -6.38
C MET A 37 -12.91 -10.27 -7.61
N ALA A 38 -13.02 -11.36 -8.36
CA ALA A 38 -13.92 -11.47 -9.50
C ALA A 38 -15.38 -11.25 -9.08
N ASP A 39 -15.78 -11.80 -7.93
CA ASP A 39 -17.09 -11.56 -7.33
C ASP A 39 -17.32 -10.09 -6.96
N ARG A 40 -16.30 -9.42 -6.38
CA ARG A 40 -16.37 -7.97 -6.09
C ARG A 40 -16.51 -7.15 -7.36
N VAL A 41 -15.75 -7.47 -8.41
CA VAL A 41 -15.83 -6.82 -9.73
C VAL A 41 -17.21 -7.03 -10.36
N LYS A 42 -17.75 -8.25 -10.31
CA LYS A 42 -19.09 -8.56 -10.83
C LYS A 42 -20.20 -7.79 -10.10
N ARG A 43 -20.10 -7.66 -8.77
CA ARG A 43 -21.09 -6.96 -7.95
C ARG A 43 -21.07 -5.44 -8.15
N ALA A 44 -19.88 -4.86 -8.31
CA ALA A 44 -19.73 -3.41 -8.45
C ALA A 44 -18.70 -3.04 -9.53
N PRO A 45 -19.01 -3.28 -10.83
CA PRO A 45 -18.06 -3.09 -11.91
C PRO A 45 -17.61 -1.64 -12.05
N LYS A 46 -18.49 -0.67 -11.79
CA LYS A 46 -18.13 0.77 -11.83
C LYS A 46 -17.06 1.16 -10.80
N LEU A 47 -16.92 0.39 -9.72
CA LEU A 47 -15.93 0.66 -8.67
C LEU A 47 -14.65 -0.16 -8.85
N PHE A 48 -14.77 -1.42 -9.28
CA PHE A 48 -13.65 -2.36 -9.24
C PHE A 48 -13.13 -2.79 -10.61
N ALA A 49 -13.90 -2.64 -11.70
CA ALA A 49 -13.39 -3.01 -13.02
C ALA A 49 -12.18 -2.13 -13.36
N ARG A 50 -11.03 -2.77 -13.59
CA ARG A 50 -9.73 -2.14 -13.83
C ARG A 50 -9.26 -1.22 -12.70
N ALA A 51 -9.75 -1.40 -11.47
CA ALA A 51 -9.29 -0.61 -10.34
C ALA A 51 -7.78 -0.79 -10.13
N ALA A 52 -7.07 0.31 -9.90
CA ALA A 52 -5.69 0.29 -9.47
C ALA A 52 -5.62 -0.23 -8.03
N VAL A 53 -4.81 -1.26 -7.80
CA VAL A 53 -4.68 -1.94 -6.52
C VAL A 53 -3.23 -1.94 -6.04
N VAL A 54 -3.02 -1.51 -4.80
CA VAL A 54 -1.80 -1.75 -4.04
C VAL A 54 -1.94 -3.09 -3.32
N VAL A 55 -1.01 -4.00 -3.52
CA VAL A 55 -0.97 -5.28 -2.81
C VAL A 55 -0.15 -5.12 -1.53
N ASP A 56 -0.78 -5.38 -0.38
CA ASP A 56 -0.15 -5.23 0.94
C ASP A 56 0.05 -6.61 1.61
N PHE A 57 1.31 -7.01 1.74
CA PHE A 57 1.73 -8.26 2.40
C PHE A 57 1.93 -8.11 3.91
N GLY A 58 1.67 -6.96 4.51
CA GLY A 58 1.79 -6.73 5.96
C GLY A 58 0.76 -7.49 6.81
N GLY A 59 -0.13 -8.29 6.20
CA GLY A 59 -0.97 -9.27 6.90
C GLY A 59 -0.38 -10.68 6.96
N LEU A 60 0.75 -10.94 6.29
CA LEU A 60 1.44 -12.22 6.27
C LEU A 60 2.56 -12.25 7.31
N SER A 61 2.82 -13.43 7.89
CA SER A 61 3.93 -13.63 8.83
C SER A 61 5.30 -13.61 8.15
N GLN A 62 5.34 -13.92 6.84
CA GLN A 62 6.55 -14.00 6.04
C GLN A 62 6.33 -13.33 4.68
N CYS A 63 7.39 -12.72 4.15
CA CYS A 63 7.39 -12.16 2.80
C CYS A 63 7.26 -13.30 1.78
N PRO A 64 6.33 -13.23 0.82
CA PRO A 64 6.28 -14.18 -0.28
C PRO A 64 7.50 -14.03 -1.20
N ASP A 65 7.80 -15.08 -1.95
CA ASP A 65 8.81 -15.00 -3.01
C ASP A 65 8.27 -14.35 -4.29
N ALA A 66 9.15 -14.06 -5.24
CA ALA A 66 8.79 -13.40 -6.50
C ALA A 66 7.88 -14.27 -7.39
N GLY A 67 8.01 -15.60 -7.37
CA GLY A 67 7.15 -16.50 -8.14
C GLY A 67 5.72 -16.51 -7.61
N GLN A 68 5.56 -16.67 -6.30
CA GLN A 68 4.28 -16.57 -5.59
C GLN A 68 3.62 -15.20 -5.81
N THR A 69 4.41 -14.13 -5.73
CA THR A 69 3.93 -12.77 -5.97
C THR A 69 3.45 -12.59 -7.40
N ARG A 70 4.23 -13.02 -8.41
CA ARG A 70 3.81 -12.94 -9.83
C ARG A 70 2.52 -13.72 -10.09
N ALA A 71 2.39 -14.92 -9.53
CA ALA A 71 1.17 -15.73 -9.64
C ALA A 71 -0.05 -15.00 -9.05
N LEU A 72 0.10 -14.36 -7.89
CA LEU A 72 -0.96 -13.53 -7.31
C LEU A 72 -1.31 -12.33 -8.21
N LEU A 73 -0.31 -11.61 -8.73
CA LEU A 73 -0.55 -10.44 -9.58
C LEU A 73 -1.28 -10.83 -10.88
N GLU A 74 -0.92 -11.95 -11.48
CA GLU A 74 -1.60 -12.50 -12.66
C GLU A 74 -3.03 -12.92 -12.36
N ALA A 75 -3.25 -13.62 -11.24
CA ALA A 75 -4.59 -14.04 -10.81
C ALA A 75 -5.51 -12.83 -10.56
N LEU A 76 -5.00 -11.78 -9.92
CA LEU A 76 -5.75 -10.53 -9.71
C LEU A 76 -6.06 -9.80 -11.03
N ARG A 77 -5.13 -9.81 -12.00
CA ARG A 77 -5.39 -9.29 -13.36
C ARG A 77 -6.49 -10.06 -14.06
N GLY A 78 -6.47 -11.40 -13.96
CA GLY A 78 -7.54 -12.26 -14.47
C GLY A 78 -8.90 -11.99 -13.82
N ALA A 79 -8.91 -11.60 -12.54
CA ALA A 79 -10.12 -11.23 -11.80
C ALA A 79 -10.68 -9.84 -12.17
N GLY A 80 -9.95 -9.05 -12.97
CA GLY A 80 -10.42 -7.77 -13.51
C GLY A 80 -9.93 -6.52 -12.79
N VAL A 81 -9.02 -6.63 -11.82
CA VAL A 81 -8.33 -5.49 -11.19
C VAL A 81 -6.89 -5.36 -11.69
N LEU A 82 -6.25 -4.22 -11.45
CA LEU A 82 -4.89 -3.95 -11.92
C LEU A 82 -3.97 -3.70 -10.71
N PRO A 83 -3.17 -4.69 -10.31
CA PRO A 83 -2.09 -4.46 -9.36
C PRO A 83 -1.07 -3.47 -9.94
N VAL A 84 -0.82 -2.37 -9.26
CA VAL A 84 0.07 -1.29 -9.72
C VAL A 84 1.27 -1.04 -8.82
N ALA A 85 1.24 -1.54 -7.58
CA ALA A 85 2.30 -1.33 -6.60
C ALA A 85 2.24 -2.38 -5.49
N LEU A 86 3.35 -2.53 -4.75
CA LEU A 86 3.37 -3.19 -3.45
C LEU A 86 3.34 -2.14 -2.32
N ALA A 87 2.73 -2.48 -1.19
CA ALA A 87 2.82 -1.63 0.00
C ALA A 87 4.19 -1.77 0.66
N TYR A 88 4.87 -0.66 0.90
CA TYR A 88 6.13 -0.62 1.63
C TYR A 88 5.95 -1.20 3.04
N GLY A 89 6.98 -1.87 3.59
CA GLY A 89 6.92 -2.32 4.99
C GLY A 89 8.22 -2.88 5.57
N THR A 90 9.01 -3.62 4.78
CA THR A 90 10.28 -4.21 5.21
C THR A 90 11.27 -4.22 4.04
N SER A 91 12.57 -4.37 4.31
CA SER A 91 13.60 -4.50 3.27
C SER A 91 13.40 -5.73 2.38
N ALA A 92 12.76 -6.80 2.89
CA ALA A 92 12.39 -7.96 2.08
C ALA A 92 11.33 -7.60 1.02
N ILE A 93 10.36 -6.76 1.37
CA ILE A 93 9.35 -6.26 0.43
C ILE A 93 9.95 -5.29 -0.58
N GLU A 94 10.93 -4.49 -0.16
CA GLU A 94 11.68 -3.62 -1.06
C GLU A 94 12.42 -4.43 -2.13
N ALA A 95 13.21 -5.43 -1.73
CA ALA A 95 13.89 -6.33 -2.66
C ALA A 95 12.89 -7.11 -3.55
N LEU A 96 11.75 -7.53 -3.00
CA LEU A 96 10.69 -8.19 -3.77
C LEU A 96 10.12 -7.26 -4.85
N SER A 97 9.91 -5.98 -4.53
CA SER A 97 9.34 -4.99 -5.45
C SER A 97 10.20 -4.80 -6.71
N GLU A 98 11.53 -4.77 -6.54
CA GLU A 98 12.49 -4.74 -7.64
C GLU A 98 12.42 -6.02 -8.48
N GLN A 99 12.36 -7.19 -7.85
CA GLN A 99 12.28 -8.47 -8.55
C GLN A 99 11.01 -8.62 -9.39
N VAL A 100 9.87 -8.10 -8.91
CA VAL A 100 8.59 -8.18 -9.64
C VAL A 100 8.32 -6.96 -10.51
N GLY A 101 9.19 -5.94 -10.48
CA GLY A 101 9.09 -4.74 -11.30
C GLY A 101 7.91 -3.84 -10.94
N LEU A 102 7.54 -3.76 -9.66
CA LEU A 102 6.47 -2.88 -9.19
C LEU A 102 7.02 -1.82 -8.22
N PRO A 103 6.52 -0.57 -8.28
CA PRO A 103 6.91 0.44 -7.32
C PRO A 103 6.37 0.14 -5.91
N LEU A 104 7.00 0.76 -4.91
CA LEU A 104 6.54 0.76 -3.54
C LEU A 104 5.70 2.00 -3.28
N LEU A 105 4.53 1.83 -2.67
CA LEU A 105 3.75 2.92 -2.13
C LEU A 105 3.71 2.83 -0.61
N ALA A 106 3.76 3.98 0.07
CA ALA A 106 3.59 4.04 1.51
C ALA A 106 2.26 3.39 1.91
N LYS A 107 2.23 2.72 3.07
CA LYS A 107 0.99 2.13 3.59
C LYS A 107 -0.08 3.20 3.69
N PHE A 108 -1.32 2.82 3.37
CA PHE A 108 -2.46 3.72 3.53
C PHE A 108 -2.51 4.15 4.99
N ARG A 109 -2.25 5.44 5.23
CA ARG A 109 -2.31 6.09 6.54
C ARG A 109 -3.77 6.23 7.00
N ALA A 110 -4.49 5.13 7.13
CA ALA A 110 -5.73 5.10 7.88
C ALA A 110 -5.40 4.66 9.31
N ALA A 111 -4.98 5.63 10.13
CA ALA A 111 -5.11 5.62 11.59
C ALA A 111 -4.49 4.44 12.39
N TYR A 112 -3.37 3.83 11.94
CA TYR A 112 -2.65 2.81 12.74
C TYR A 112 -1.38 3.31 13.45
N GLU A 113 -1.07 4.61 13.42
CA GLU A 113 -0.09 5.22 14.34
C GLU A 113 -0.76 5.69 15.64
N ARG A 114 -1.58 4.83 16.26
CA ARG A 114 -1.92 4.94 17.68
C ARG A 114 -1.49 3.70 18.48
N ASP A 115 -0.49 2.98 17.98
CA ASP A 115 0.29 2.02 18.77
C ASP A 115 1.73 2.55 18.86
N GLY A 116 2.02 3.31 19.92
CA GLY A 116 3.41 3.73 20.17
C GLY A 116 3.63 4.70 21.32
N GLU A 117 2.77 5.71 21.49
CA GLU A 117 2.96 6.71 22.55
C GLU A 117 1.63 6.98 23.24
N LEU A 118 1.38 6.31 24.36
CA LEU A 118 0.51 6.91 25.38
C LEU A 118 1.23 8.18 25.83
N PRO A 119 0.64 9.39 25.75
CA PRO A 119 1.25 10.56 26.35
C PRO A 119 1.48 10.22 27.83
N ALA A 120 2.73 10.31 28.28
CA ALA A 120 3.07 10.08 29.67
C ALA A 120 2.13 10.93 30.53
N ALA A 121 1.39 10.29 31.44
CA ALA A 121 0.55 11.02 32.38
C ALA A 121 1.44 12.04 33.12
N PRO A 122 1.02 13.31 33.24
CA PRO A 122 1.81 14.29 33.97
C PRO A 122 2.02 13.76 35.39
N ALA A 123 3.27 13.76 35.85
CA ALA A 123 3.63 13.33 37.19
C ALA A 123 2.81 14.15 38.22
N PRO A 124 2.27 13.53 39.27
CA PRO A 124 1.54 14.27 40.30
C PRO A 124 2.47 15.31 40.94
N ALA A 125 1.99 16.54 41.04
CA ALA A 125 2.72 17.62 41.70
C ALA A 125 3.00 17.25 43.17
N PRO A 126 4.19 17.60 43.71
CA PRO A 126 4.51 17.32 45.10
C PRO A 126 3.54 18.07 46.01
N ALA A 127 2.95 17.35 46.98
CA ALA A 127 2.10 17.94 48.00
C ALA A 127 2.91 18.93 48.84
N ALA A 128 2.37 20.16 48.98
CA ALA A 128 2.96 21.17 49.86
C ALA A 128 2.91 20.68 51.33
N PRO A 129 3.96 20.92 52.13
CA PRO A 129 3.95 20.54 53.54
C PRO A 129 2.89 21.33 54.30
N ALA A 130 2.08 20.62 55.09
CA ALA A 130 1.14 21.25 56.01
C ALA A 130 1.92 22.04 57.08
N ALA A 131 1.55 23.32 57.25
CA ALA A 131 2.10 24.15 58.32
C ALA A 131 1.63 23.61 59.69
N PRO A 132 2.50 23.59 60.72
CA PRO A 132 2.12 23.16 62.06
C PRO A 132 1.21 24.18 62.74
N ALA A 133 0.33 23.68 63.61
CA ALA A 133 -0.55 24.45 64.48
C ALA A 133 0.18 24.99 65.72
#